data_AF-A0A849TWI7-F1
#
_entry.id   AF-A0A849TWI7-F1
#
_cell.length_a   1.000
_cell.length_b   1.000
_cell.length_c   1.000
_cell.angle_alpha   90.00
_cell.angle_beta   90.00
_cell.angle_gamma   90.00
#
_symmetry.space_group_name_H-M   'P 1'
#
loop_
_entity.id
_entity.type
_entity.pdbx_description
1 polymer ?
#
loop_
_entity_poly.entity_id
_entity_poly.type
_entity_poly.pdbx_seq_one_letter_code
_entity_poly.pdbx_strand_id
1 'polypeptide(L)'
;MSTMIFRALPYLLALGLAATIPHASAQTPSPKETPAAAPTVAVNPAMLQPFSFVAFGDMPYRVPQDFARLDRLIAAINAASPAFALNVGDIKSANEPCTDEYYKTILTRFKKIQAPLVYTPGDNEWTDCHRERAGRYN
;
A
#
# COMPACT_ATOMS: atom_id res chain seq x y z
N MET A 1 1.02 16.22 -34.94
CA MET A 1 1.31 16.12 -33.49
C MET A 1 1.75 14.69 -33.24
N SER A 2 3.07 14.48 -33.10
CA SER A 2 3.69 13.15 -33.03
C SER A 2 3.54 12.53 -31.64
N THR A 3 3.04 11.30 -31.61
CA THR A 3 2.98 10.44 -30.43
C THR A 3 4.37 9.80 -30.22
N MET A 4 5.09 10.18 -29.15
CA MET A 4 6.30 9.47 -28.73
C MET A 4 5.90 8.29 -27.85
N ILE A 5 6.14 7.08 -28.36
CA ILE A 5 6.05 5.81 -27.62
C ILE A 5 7.42 5.58 -26.98
N PHE A 6 7.53 5.70 -25.65
CA PHE A 6 8.72 5.26 -24.92
C PHE A 6 8.59 3.76 -24.62
N ARG A 7 9.36 2.94 -25.35
CA ARG A 7 9.62 1.54 -24.98
C ARG A 7 10.80 1.51 -24.01
N ALA A 8 10.56 1.14 -22.76
CA ALA A 8 11.63 0.84 -21.80
C ALA A 8 12.25 -0.52 -22.14
N LEU A 9 13.58 -0.52 -22.34
CA LEU A 9 14.40 -1.71 -22.54
C LEU A 9 14.89 -2.20 -21.16
N PRO A 10 14.84 -3.50 -20.85
CA PRO A 10 15.35 -4.00 -19.57
C PRO A 10 16.87 -4.13 -19.60
N TYR A 11 17.57 -3.40 -18.73
CA TYR A 11 18.97 -3.64 -18.40
C TYR A 11 19.06 -4.86 -17.48
N LEU A 12 19.55 -6.00 -18.01
CA LEU A 12 20.11 -7.07 -17.19
C LEU A 12 21.52 -6.66 -16.75
N LEU A 13 21.71 -6.44 -15.44
CA LEU A 13 23.03 -6.37 -14.83
C LEU A 13 23.24 -7.65 -14.00
N ALA A 14 24.02 -8.58 -14.55
CA ALA A 14 24.52 -9.72 -13.80
C ALA A 14 25.77 -9.28 -13.02
N LEU A 15 25.68 -9.32 -11.69
CA LEU A 15 26.82 -9.22 -10.78
C LEU A 15 26.88 -10.50 -9.96
N GLY A 16 27.81 -11.37 -10.34
CA GLY A 16 28.19 -12.51 -9.53
C GLY A 16 28.98 -12.05 -8.31
N LEU A 17 28.60 -12.55 -7.15
CA LEU A 17 29.45 -12.60 -5.96
C LEU A 17 29.39 -14.03 -5.43
N ALA A 18 30.54 -14.69 -5.41
CA ALA A 18 30.72 -16.02 -4.87
C ALA A 18 30.47 -15.99 -3.35
N ALA A 19 29.45 -16.71 -2.88
CA ALA A 19 29.25 -16.98 -1.47
C ALA A 19 29.77 -18.39 -1.15
N THR A 20 30.61 -18.45 -0.13
CA THR A 20 31.27 -19.64 0.42
C THR A 20 30.27 -20.71 0.84
N ILE A 21 30.54 -21.97 0.46
CA ILE A 21 29.77 -23.16 0.80
C ILE A 21 29.95 -23.48 2.30
N PRO A 22 28.89 -23.51 3.13
CA PRO A 22 28.97 -24.13 4.45
C PRO A 22 28.98 -25.66 4.31
N HIS A 23 29.84 -26.31 5.09
CA HIS A 23 29.91 -27.77 5.26
C HIS A 23 28.54 -28.33 5.68
N ALA A 24 27.88 -29.04 4.77
CA ALA A 24 26.68 -29.80 5.08
C ALA A 24 27.07 -31.09 5.81
N SER A 25 26.59 -31.24 7.05
CA SER A 25 26.58 -32.51 7.76
C SER A 25 25.69 -33.50 7.00
N ALA A 26 26.21 -34.67 6.67
CA ALA A 26 25.46 -35.72 6.00
C ALA A 26 24.40 -36.30 6.93
N GLN A 27 23.17 -35.79 6.86
CA GLN A 27 21.99 -36.46 7.39
C GLN A 27 21.56 -37.56 6.40
N THR A 28 21.40 -38.77 6.93
CA THR A 28 20.87 -39.93 6.24
C THR A 28 19.45 -39.63 5.71
N PRO A 29 19.12 -39.98 4.46
CA PRO A 29 17.80 -39.71 3.92
C PRO A 29 16.74 -40.60 4.59
N SER A 30 15.71 -39.95 5.14
CA SER A 30 14.46 -40.58 5.58
C SER A 30 13.75 -41.23 4.38
N PRO A 31 12.93 -42.29 4.57
CA PRO A 31 12.21 -42.94 3.48
C PRO A 31 11.34 -41.92 2.73
N LYS A 32 11.42 -41.93 1.40
CA LYS A 32 10.61 -41.08 0.52
C LYS A 32 9.13 -41.37 0.75
N GLU A 33 8.43 -40.48 1.44
CA GLU A 33 6.98 -40.37 1.31
C GLU A 33 6.67 -39.82 -0.09
N THR A 34 5.97 -40.60 -0.89
CA THR A 34 5.41 -40.15 -2.17
C THR A 34 4.39 -39.05 -1.88
N PRO A 35 4.53 -37.82 -2.41
CA PRO A 35 3.52 -36.79 -2.22
C PRO A 35 2.20 -37.27 -2.84
N ALA A 36 1.14 -37.36 -2.04
CA ALA A 36 -0.20 -37.55 -2.55
C ALA A 36 -0.53 -36.40 -3.52
N ALA A 37 -1.11 -36.73 -4.67
CA ALA A 37 -1.54 -35.73 -5.65
C ALA A 37 -2.53 -34.77 -4.98
N ALA A 38 -2.16 -33.49 -4.88
CA ALA A 38 -3.05 -32.45 -4.39
C ALA A 38 -4.26 -32.32 -5.33
N PRO A 39 -5.49 -32.12 -4.80
CA PRO A 39 -6.66 -31.91 -5.63
C PRO A 39 -6.48 -30.63 -6.46
N THR A 40 -6.57 -30.77 -7.78
CA THR A 40 -6.60 -29.64 -8.70
C THR A 40 -7.95 -28.95 -8.60
N VAL A 41 -8.03 -27.88 -7.82
CA VAL A 41 -9.19 -26.97 -7.86
C VAL A 41 -9.14 -26.26 -9.21
N ALA A 42 -10.12 -26.55 -10.07
CA ALA A 42 -10.30 -25.86 -11.33
C ALA A 42 -10.62 -24.38 -11.02
N VAL A 43 -9.64 -23.50 -11.20
CA VAL A 43 -9.86 -22.05 -11.10
C VAL A 43 -10.64 -21.64 -12.34
N ASN A 44 -11.84 -21.10 -12.15
CA ASN A 44 -12.62 -20.56 -13.26
C ASN A 44 -11.86 -19.35 -13.85
N PRO A 45 -11.39 -19.39 -15.11
CA PRO A 45 -10.62 -18.30 -15.71
C PRO A 45 -11.44 -17.00 -15.81
N ALA A 46 -12.78 -17.08 -15.74
CA ALA A 46 -13.65 -15.91 -15.65
C ALA A 46 -13.46 -15.10 -14.35
N MET A 47 -12.91 -15.70 -13.28
CA MET A 47 -12.57 -14.98 -12.04
C MET A 47 -11.20 -14.29 -12.08
N LEU A 48 -10.40 -14.52 -13.11
CA LEU A 48 -9.07 -13.94 -13.30
C LEU A 48 -9.12 -12.66 -14.16
N GLN A 49 -10.13 -11.81 -13.95
CA GLN A 49 -10.11 -10.49 -14.58
C GLN A 49 -9.10 -9.61 -13.85
N PRO A 50 -8.08 -9.06 -14.55
CA PRO A 50 -7.16 -8.13 -13.93
C PRO A 50 -7.93 -6.88 -13.50
N PHE A 51 -7.60 -6.37 -12.32
CA PHE A 51 -8.12 -5.09 -11.84
C PHE A 51 -6.95 -4.20 -11.42
N SER A 52 -7.20 -2.89 -11.43
CA SER A 52 -6.30 -1.90 -10.87
C SER A 52 -6.92 -1.30 -9.61
N PHE A 53 -6.06 -0.95 -8.67
CA PHE A 53 -6.42 -0.20 -7.47
C PHE A 53 -5.38 0.88 -7.23
N VAL A 54 -5.71 1.87 -6.40
CA VAL A 54 -4.76 2.90 -5.95
C VAL A 54 -4.45 2.68 -4.48
N ALA A 55 -3.16 2.63 -4.12
CA ALA A 55 -2.71 2.73 -2.74
C ALA A 55 -2.12 4.13 -2.48
N PHE A 56 -2.47 4.74 -1.35
CA PHE A 56 -1.96 6.04 -0.93
C PHE A 56 -1.93 6.14 0.60
N GLY A 57 -1.14 7.03 1.17
CA GLY A 57 -0.96 7.19 2.63
C GLY A 57 -0.01 8.34 2.92
N ASP A 58 0.40 8.49 4.18
CA ASP A 58 1.41 9.47 4.60
C ASP A 58 1.08 10.92 4.19
N MET A 59 -0.20 11.27 4.23
CA MET A 59 -0.65 12.60 3.90
C MET A 59 -2.05 12.91 4.44
N PRO A 60 -2.31 14.17 4.84
CA PRO A 60 -1.41 15.33 4.81
C PRO A 60 -0.54 15.49 6.09
N TYR A 61 0.71 15.92 5.94
CA TYR A 61 1.61 16.20 7.08
C TYR A 61 1.86 17.69 7.32
N ARG A 62 1.76 18.52 6.29
CA ARG A 62 1.96 19.97 6.38
C ARG A 62 0.65 20.68 6.13
N VAL A 63 -0.23 20.72 7.14
CA VAL A 63 -1.54 21.37 7.01
C VAL A 63 -1.44 22.86 7.36
N PRO A 64 -2.15 23.75 6.63
CA PRO A 64 -3.14 23.42 5.59
C PRO A 64 -2.58 23.21 4.17
N GLN A 65 -1.27 23.38 3.94
CA GLN A 65 -0.68 23.40 2.59
C GLN A 65 -0.90 22.09 1.81
N ASP A 66 -0.84 20.95 2.49
CA ASP A 66 -1.00 19.64 1.89
C ASP A 66 -2.46 19.28 1.57
N PHE A 67 -3.45 20.05 2.07
CA PHE A 67 -4.85 19.79 1.71
C PHE A 67 -5.10 19.93 0.21
N ALA A 68 -4.51 20.94 -0.43
CA ALA A 68 -4.61 21.11 -1.88
C ALA A 68 -3.93 19.96 -2.66
N ARG A 69 -2.89 19.33 -2.08
CA ARG A 69 -2.24 18.15 -2.68
C ARG A 69 -3.14 16.93 -2.55
N LEU A 70 -3.74 16.72 -1.38
CA LEU A 70 -4.71 15.65 -1.17
C LEU A 70 -5.93 15.79 -2.09
N ASP A 71 -6.50 17.00 -2.22
CA ASP A 71 -7.63 17.24 -3.11
C ASP A 71 -7.28 16.94 -4.59
N ARG A 72 -6.05 17.25 -5.03
CA ARG A 72 -5.56 16.86 -6.37
C ARG A 72 -5.35 15.35 -6.53
N LEU A 73 -4.83 14.68 -5.50
CA LEU A 73 -4.69 13.22 -5.52
C LEU A 73 -6.07 12.55 -5.63
N ILE A 74 -7.06 13.02 -4.87
CA ILE A 74 -8.43 12.52 -4.96
C ILE A 74 -9.00 12.69 -6.36
N ALA A 75 -8.78 13.85 -7.00
CA ALA A 75 -9.19 14.06 -8.38
C ALA A 75 -8.51 13.07 -9.35
N ALA A 76 -7.23 12.77 -9.13
CA ALA A 76 -6.49 11.80 -9.93
C ALA A 76 -6.98 10.35 -9.71
N ILE A 77 -7.29 9.97 -8.46
CA ILE A 77 -7.91 8.69 -8.12
C ILE A 77 -9.24 8.53 -8.85
N ASN A 78 -10.10 9.55 -8.80
CA ASN A 78 -11.39 9.52 -9.46
C ASN A 78 -11.25 9.42 -10.99
N ALA A 79 -10.28 10.12 -11.58
CA ALA A 79 -10.00 10.04 -13.02
C ALA A 79 -9.48 8.66 -13.44
N ALA A 80 -8.74 7.97 -12.56
CA ALA A 80 -8.23 6.61 -12.81
C ALA A 80 -9.33 5.54 -12.71
N SER A 81 -10.47 5.83 -12.07
CA SER A 81 -11.60 4.93 -11.86
C SER A 81 -11.19 3.51 -11.41
N PRO A 82 -10.40 3.37 -10.33
CA PRO A 82 -9.92 2.07 -9.87
C PRO A 82 -11.06 1.20 -9.31
N ALA A 83 -10.82 -0.11 -9.19
CA ALA A 83 -11.75 -1.02 -8.52
C ALA A 83 -11.99 -0.63 -7.05
N PHE A 84 -10.95 -0.12 -6.39
CA PHE A 84 -11.00 0.51 -5.07
C PHE A 84 -9.75 1.37 -4.85
N ALA A 85 -9.79 2.20 -3.80
CA ALA A 85 -8.63 2.87 -3.24
C ALA A 85 -8.32 2.30 -1.84
N LEU A 86 -7.04 2.18 -1.51
CA LEU A 86 -6.54 1.78 -0.20
C LEU A 86 -5.74 2.94 0.39
N ASN A 87 -6.24 3.51 1.49
CA ASN A 87 -5.43 4.37 2.32
C ASN A 87 -4.67 3.52 3.35
N VAL A 88 -3.34 3.61 3.34
CA VAL A 88 -2.43 2.80 4.18
C VAL A 88 -2.05 3.47 5.51
N GLY A 89 -2.82 4.46 5.96
CA GLY A 89 -2.59 5.16 7.22
C GLY A 89 -1.88 6.49 7.10
N ASP A 90 -1.62 7.08 8.27
CA ASP A 90 -0.94 8.35 8.45
C ASP A 90 -1.60 9.50 7.69
N ILE A 91 -2.87 9.71 8.01
CA ILE A 91 -3.70 10.81 7.54
C ILE A 91 -3.43 12.12 8.31
N LYS A 92 -2.41 12.12 9.17
CA LYS A 92 -1.91 13.28 9.92
C LYS A 92 -0.44 13.12 10.23
N SER A 93 0.24 14.24 10.44
CA SER A 93 1.57 14.20 11.05
C SER A 93 1.48 13.81 12.53
N ALA A 94 2.61 13.37 13.08
CA ALA A 94 2.88 13.13 14.49
C ALA A 94 2.41 14.23 15.44
N ASN A 95 2.40 15.48 14.98
CA ASN A 95 2.13 16.66 15.81
C ASN A 95 0.71 17.19 15.67
N GLU A 96 -0.09 16.61 14.78
CA GLU A 96 -1.42 17.10 14.50
C GLU A 96 -2.36 16.52 15.58
N PRO A 97 -3.37 17.27 16.04
CA PRO A 97 -4.23 16.80 17.12
C PRO A 97 -5.02 15.55 16.72
N CYS A 98 -5.02 14.51 17.58
CA CYS A 98 -5.89 13.34 17.44
C CYS A 98 -7.32 13.67 17.91
N THR A 99 -7.96 14.61 17.20
CA THR A 99 -9.27 15.16 17.54
C THR A 99 -10.32 14.76 16.52
N ASP A 100 -11.57 14.68 16.97
CA ASP A 100 -12.73 14.51 16.11
C ASP A 100 -12.79 15.54 14.98
N GLU A 101 -12.45 16.80 15.27
CA GLU A 101 -12.43 17.90 14.32
C GLU A 101 -11.43 17.65 13.18
N TYR A 102 -10.24 17.16 13.52
CA TYR A 102 -9.23 16.79 12.54
C TYR A 102 -9.72 15.62 11.67
N TYR A 103 -10.22 14.56 12.28
CA TYR A 103 -10.69 13.39 11.54
C TYR A 103 -11.92 13.69 10.67
N LYS A 104 -12.84 14.56 11.11
CA LYS A 104 -13.96 15.06 10.28
C LYS A 104 -13.45 15.85 9.08
N THR A 105 -12.34 16.57 9.21
CA THR A 105 -11.69 17.31 8.12
C THR A 105 -11.12 16.38 7.05
N ILE A 106 -10.50 15.27 7.45
CA ILE A 106 -10.03 14.22 6.52
C ILE A 106 -11.20 13.46 5.92
N LEU A 107 -12.17 13.03 6.74
CA LEU A 107 -13.37 12.32 6.29
C LEU A 107 -14.13 13.10 5.21
N THR A 108 -14.25 14.42 5.36
CA THR A 108 -14.88 15.29 4.35
C THR A 108 -14.18 15.23 2.99
N ARG A 109 -12.86 15.07 2.98
CA ARG A 109 -12.09 14.89 1.74
C ARG A 109 -12.21 13.47 1.21
N PHE A 110 -12.06 12.47 2.06
CA PHE A 110 -12.18 11.06 1.65
C PHE A 110 -13.55 10.72 1.08
N LYS A 111 -14.63 11.37 1.54
CA LYS A 111 -15.98 11.29 0.95
C LYS A 111 -16.07 11.76 -0.51
N LYS A 112 -15.05 12.44 -1.04
CA LYS A 112 -14.98 12.85 -2.45
C LYS A 112 -14.38 11.75 -3.35
N ILE A 113 -13.80 10.70 -2.78
CA ILE A 113 -13.34 9.53 -3.53
C ILE A 113 -14.57 8.76 -4.00
N GLN A 114 -14.67 8.52 -5.31
CA GLN A 114 -15.84 7.88 -5.94
C GLN A 114 -15.78 6.35 -5.90
N ALA A 115 -14.57 5.79 -5.95
CA ALA A 115 -14.35 4.35 -5.80
C ALA A 115 -14.53 3.93 -4.32
N PRO A 116 -14.79 2.64 -4.04
CA PRO A 116 -14.74 2.11 -2.67
C PRO A 116 -13.39 2.44 -2.02
N LEU A 117 -13.41 2.91 -0.77
CA LEU A 117 -12.20 3.22 0.00
C LEU A 117 -12.04 2.22 1.15
N VAL A 118 -10.90 1.55 1.17
CA VAL A 118 -10.41 0.80 2.34
C VAL A 118 -9.44 1.71 3.10
N TYR A 119 -9.60 1.81 4.41
CA TYR A 119 -8.78 2.65 5.28
C TYR A 119 -8.19 1.83 6.41
N THR A 120 -6.91 2.03 6.68
CA THR A 120 -6.22 1.54 7.88
C THR A 120 -5.61 2.71 8.64
N PRO A 121 -5.64 2.73 9.98
CA PRO A 121 -4.85 3.68 10.75
C PRO A 121 -3.35 3.34 10.65
N GLY A 122 -2.50 4.37 10.72
CA GLY A 122 -1.06 4.28 10.93
C GLY A 122 -0.68 4.61 12.37
N ASP A 123 0.61 4.89 12.60
CA ASP A 123 1.14 5.18 13.94
C ASP A 123 0.70 6.57 14.41
N ASN A 124 0.53 7.51 13.48
CA ASN A 124 0.12 8.88 13.77
C ASN A 124 -1.31 8.98 14.31
N GLU A 125 -2.20 8.03 13.98
CA GLU A 125 -3.58 7.99 14.49
C GLU A 125 -3.73 7.22 15.80
N TRP A 126 -2.70 6.45 16.20
CA TRP A 126 -2.77 5.58 17.36
C TRP A 126 -1.61 5.81 18.32
N THR A 127 -0.42 5.33 17.98
CA THR A 127 0.69 5.30 18.92
C THR A 127 1.22 6.68 19.22
N ASP A 128 1.03 7.67 18.34
CA ASP A 128 1.57 9.03 18.53
C ASP A 128 0.62 10.00 19.24
N CYS A 129 -0.63 9.60 19.48
CA CYS A 129 -1.60 10.48 20.12
C CYS A 129 -1.25 10.85 21.58
N HIS A 130 -0.34 10.11 22.21
CA HIS A 130 0.22 10.44 23.53
C HIS A 130 1.10 11.69 23.52
N ARG A 131 1.57 12.14 22.35
CA ARG A 131 2.46 13.30 22.24
C ARG A 131 1.73 14.58 22.65
N GLU A 132 2.50 15.51 23.22
CA GLU A 132 1.97 16.78 23.71
C GLU A 132 1.19 17.56 22.65
N ARG A 133 1.75 17.67 21.44
CA ARG A 133 1.11 18.37 20.32
C ARG A 133 -0.08 17.62 19.73
N ALA A 134 -0.09 16.29 19.86
CA ALA A 134 -1.19 15.44 19.39
C ALA A 134 -2.38 15.41 20.36
N GLY A 135 -2.25 15.98 21.56
CA GLY A 135 -3.33 16.12 22.54
C GLY A 135 -3.20 15.26 23.80
N ARG A 136 -2.10 14.50 23.97
CA ARG A 136 -1.82 13.66 25.15
C ARG A 136 -2.89 12.60 25.44
N TYR A 137 -3.43 11.97 24.39
CA TYR A 137 -4.39 10.87 24.52
C TYR A 137 -3.67 9.56 24.86
N ASN A 138 -4.21 8.76 25.78
CA ASN A 138 -3.70 7.46 26.22
C ASN A 138 -4.76 6.38 26.06
#